data_AF-A0A182MSY2-F1
#
_entry.id   AF-A0A182MSY2-F1
#
_cell.length_a   1.000
_cell.length_b   1.000
_cell.length_c   1.000
_cell.angle_alpha   90.00
_cell.angle_beta   90.00
_cell.angle_gamma   90.00
#
_symmetry.space_group_name_H-M   'P 1'
#
loop_
_entity.id
_entity.type
_entity.pdbx_description
1 polymer ?
#
loop_
_entity_poly.entity_id
_entity_poly.type
_entity_poly.pdbx_seq_one_letter_code
_entity_poly.pdbx_strand_id
1 'polypeptide(L)'
;MGKKKPTPEEDLIIPPQDNRICGVICVCQLTFVLSTVAIVYLTVAIYMPSSRAFKSGIDETPVMCTTTRALNQDACEWGSCGEWCLSKTSGACIQIYVHLRMNGSSLLFTNCTNSANKTCYGIDQENAKKSRCIADECKNLTGTFNCSAGMCINITDAFECVFKNTDPPLKCSGRRGKITCIDITGLFSCNRGTCRKIRTPYNCDRRCVDIPTRNKNMILLSGDKVYLSQCSSAIDMETKQEVWNEAEDKVIMSSCYNIQNTSLGIEAIDCVNGSVLEKTELTDLTNFTYLSYLHYAVSKPIKVIAPLEQDLTLSNESRLMINLEGCVNTLQDECKEFLKEFGKDGTDHNARARFPCYYSKSKMQQVVARFDLETTYRQFIVGFFVPTILFAVSCVTLIFCQRTIQVGDDAKMRFVGCGDKNPVVANGGAKNQDKANSGDGGGGGDSVMAL
;
A
#
# COMPACT_ATOMS: atom_id res chain seq x y z
N MET A 1 -42.42 46.39 30.39
CA MET A 1 -41.06 45.92 30.73
C MET A 1 -40.07 47.01 30.33
N GLY A 2 -39.54 47.76 31.30
CA GLY A 2 -38.61 48.86 31.04
C GLY A 2 -37.26 48.33 30.56
N LYS A 3 -36.75 48.89 29.46
CA LYS A 3 -35.37 48.64 28.99
C LYS A 3 -34.41 49.01 30.12
N LYS A 4 -33.66 48.02 30.64
CA LYS A 4 -32.51 48.29 31.52
C LYS A 4 -31.56 49.24 30.78
N LYS A 5 -31.29 50.42 31.34
CA LYS A 5 -30.21 51.29 30.86
C LYS A 5 -28.89 50.50 30.97
N PRO A 6 -28.04 50.48 29.93
CA PRO A 6 -26.72 49.88 30.04
C PRO A 6 -25.94 50.59 31.15
N THR A 7 -25.27 49.81 32.00
CA THR A 7 -24.37 50.30 33.04
C THR A 7 -23.21 51.07 32.39
N PRO A 8 -22.82 52.25 32.92
CA PRO A 8 -21.65 52.99 32.43
C PRO A 8 -20.38 52.14 32.52
N GLU A 9 -19.45 52.29 31.56
CA GLU A 9 -18.22 51.49 31.50
C GLU A 9 -17.33 51.60 32.75
N GLU A 10 -17.50 52.68 33.52
CA GLU A 10 -16.71 52.98 34.73
C GLU A 10 -17.14 52.16 35.96
N ASP A 11 -18.35 51.58 35.96
CA ASP A 11 -18.90 50.77 37.06
C ASP A 11 -18.77 49.26 36.83
N LEU A 12 -18.10 48.83 35.75
CA LEU A 12 -17.83 47.43 35.48
C LEU A 12 -16.67 46.93 36.36
N ILE A 13 -16.91 45.90 37.17
CA ILE A 13 -15.88 45.20 37.98
C ILE A 13 -14.69 44.74 37.12
N ILE A 14 -14.92 44.52 35.81
CA ILE A 14 -13.89 44.25 34.80
C ILE A 14 -14.13 45.24 33.65
N PRO A 15 -13.25 46.24 33.43
CA PRO A 15 -13.39 47.16 32.31
C PRO A 15 -13.24 46.40 30.99
N PRO A 16 -13.94 46.81 29.91
CA PRO A 16 -13.83 46.17 28.61
C PRO A 16 -12.37 46.25 28.12
N GLN A 17 -11.75 45.08 27.95
CA GLN A 17 -10.39 44.97 27.43
C GLN A 17 -10.37 45.12 25.92
N ASP A 18 -9.20 45.51 25.38
CA ASP A 18 -9.02 45.52 23.93
C ASP A 18 -8.99 44.08 23.41
N ASN A 19 -10.12 43.65 22.84
CA ASN A 19 -10.32 42.33 22.25
C ASN A 19 -9.26 41.98 21.20
N ARG A 20 -8.63 42.97 20.54
CA ARG A 20 -7.56 42.73 19.57
C ARG A 20 -6.28 42.31 20.27
N ILE A 21 -5.91 42.99 21.36
CA ILE A 21 -4.71 42.68 22.14
C ILE A 21 -4.86 41.30 22.81
N CYS A 22 -5.99 41.07 23.48
CA CYS A 22 -6.29 39.78 24.11
C CYS A 22 -6.34 38.66 23.08
N GLY A 23 -6.95 38.90 21.92
CA GLY A 23 -7.04 37.92 20.83
C GLY A 23 -5.66 37.54 20.28
N VAL A 24 -4.78 38.51 20.04
CA VAL A 24 -3.41 38.25 19.56
C VAL A 24 -2.61 37.46 20.59
N ILE A 25 -2.64 37.83 21.87
CA ILE A 25 -1.95 37.09 22.93
C ILE A 25 -2.47 35.66 23.01
N CYS A 26 -3.80 35.47 22.99
CA CYS A 26 -4.44 34.15 23.05
C CYS A 26 -4.03 33.26 21.87
N VAL A 27 -4.07 33.78 20.64
CA VAL A 27 -3.66 33.03 19.45
C VAL A 27 -2.18 32.68 19.52
N CYS A 28 -1.30 33.62 19.88
CA CYS A 28 0.13 33.34 20.03
C CYS A 28 0.43 32.31 21.11
N GLN A 29 -0.26 32.36 22.26
CA GLN A 29 -0.14 31.34 23.32
C GLN A 29 -0.60 29.97 22.85
N LEU A 30 -1.74 29.91 22.14
CA LEU A 30 -2.25 28.67 21.57
C LEU A 30 -1.27 28.09 20.53
N THR A 31 -0.77 28.90 19.61
CA THR A 31 0.22 28.48 18.61
C THR A 31 1.52 28.02 19.26
N PHE A 32 1.98 28.67 20.33
CA PHE A 32 3.16 28.24 21.09
C PHE A 32 2.96 26.85 21.72
N VAL A 33 1.82 26.60 22.36
CA VAL A 33 1.52 25.29 22.96
C VAL A 33 1.39 24.21 21.88
N LEU A 34 0.61 24.48 20.82
CA LEU A 34 0.39 23.52 19.73
C LEU A 34 1.69 23.19 18.98
N SER A 35 2.55 24.18 18.71
CA SER A 35 3.85 23.95 18.07
C SER A 35 4.79 23.14 18.96
N THR A 36 4.81 23.38 20.27
CA THR A 36 5.59 22.59 21.23
C THR A 36 5.15 21.13 21.24
N VAL A 37 3.83 20.88 21.33
CA VAL A 37 3.26 19.54 21.27
C VAL A 37 3.57 18.88 19.93
N ALA A 38 3.40 19.60 18.82
CA ALA A 38 3.72 19.10 17.48
C ALA A 38 5.18 18.66 17.36
N ILE A 39 6.14 19.44 17.87
CA ILE A 39 7.57 19.07 17.82
C ILE A 39 7.83 17.74 18.54
N VAL A 40 7.23 17.52 19.72
CA VAL A 40 7.40 16.28 20.48
C VAL A 40 6.84 15.08 19.71
N TYR A 41 5.63 15.17 19.16
CA TYR A 41 5.03 14.08 18.41
C TYR A 41 5.75 13.80 17.08
N LEU A 42 6.10 14.85 16.33
CA LEU A 42 6.80 14.74 15.05
C LEU A 42 8.23 14.22 15.22
N THR A 43 8.83 14.36 16.41
CA THR A 43 10.12 13.74 16.70
C THR A 43 10.05 12.22 16.56
N VAL A 44 8.99 11.59 17.10
CA VAL A 44 8.81 10.14 17.02
C VAL A 44 8.23 9.72 15.66
N ALA A 45 7.29 10.50 15.11
CA ALA A 45 6.58 10.13 13.90
C ALA A 45 7.37 10.39 12.59
N ILE A 46 8.22 11.43 12.54
CA ILE A 46 8.93 11.84 11.32
C ILE A 46 10.44 11.85 11.54
N TYR A 47 10.94 12.53 12.58
CA TYR A 47 12.39 12.76 12.73
C TYR A 47 13.18 11.45 12.92
N MET A 48 12.76 10.60 13.87
CA MET A 48 13.44 9.31 14.12
C MET A 48 13.40 8.38 12.89
N PRO A 49 12.24 8.11 12.26
CA PRO A 49 12.19 7.30 11.04
C PRO A 49 13.02 7.88 9.89
N SER A 50 12.96 9.20 9.66
CA SER A 50 13.73 9.85 8.58
C SER A 50 15.23 9.72 8.82
N SER A 51 15.69 9.94 10.06
CA SER A 51 17.10 9.78 10.41
C SER A 51 17.60 8.35 10.18
N ARG A 52 16.76 7.34 10.47
CA ARG A 52 17.06 5.94 10.18
C ARG A 52 17.10 5.67 8.68
N ALA A 53 16.17 6.23 7.91
CA ALA A 53 16.14 6.11 6.45
C ALA A 53 17.43 6.65 5.80
N PHE A 54 17.87 7.86 6.17
CA PHE A 54 19.11 8.44 5.64
C PHE A 54 20.36 7.63 6.02
N LYS A 55 20.36 6.95 7.17
CA LYS A 55 21.48 6.12 7.64
C LYS A 55 21.40 4.66 7.20
N SER A 56 20.31 4.25 6.54
CA SER A 56 20.07 2.85 6.19
C SER A 56 21.01 2.33 5.10
N GLY A 57 21.52 3.24 4.25
CA GLY A 57 22.34 2.87 3.08
C GLY A 57 21.59 1.96 2.10
N ILE A 58 20.27 2.05 2.07
CA ILE A 58 19.41 1.40 1.08
C ILE A 58 19.48 2.20 -0.21
N ASP A 59 19.59 1.49 -1.33
CA ASP A 59 19.56 2.09 -2.67
C ASP A 59 18.11 2.41 -3.07
N GLU A 60 17.90 3.53 -3.77
CA GLU A 60 16.58 3.94 -4.27
C GLU A 60 16.17 3.18 -5.53
N THR A 61 17.10 2.49 -6.19
CA THR A 61 16.76 1.63 -7.32
C THR A 61 16.22 0.29 -6.79
N PRO A 62 14.95 -0.06 -7.08
CA PRO A 62 14.40 -1.33 -6.62
C PRO A 62 15.04 -2.49 -7.37
N VAL A 63 15.19 -3.59 -6.63
CA VAL A 63 15.51 -4.92 -7.16
C VAL A 63 14.29 -5.83 -7.00
N MET A 64 14.40 -7.10 -7.40
CA MET A 64 13.26 -8.01 -7.35
C MET A 64 13.31 -8.97 -6.17
N CYS A 65 12.19 -9.05 -5.46
CA CYS A 65 11.96 -10.02 -4.41
C CYS A 65 10.91 -11.04 -4.86
N THR A 66 11.16 -12.32 -4.54
CA THR A 66 10.20 -13.41 -4.72
C THR A 66 9.89 -14.02 -3.35
N THR A 67 8.63 -14.09 -2.95
CA THR A 67 8.26 -14.73 -1.67
C THR A 67 8.51 -16.23 -1.72
N THR A 68 9.27 -16.73 -0.74
CA THR A 68 9.63 -18.15 -0.63
C THR A 68 8.82 -18.87 0.42
N ARG A 69 8.52 -18.19 1.55
CA ARG A 69 7.72 -18.72 2.65
C ARG A 69 7.01 -17.60 3.40
N ALA A 70 5.78 -17.86 3.84
CA ALA A 70 5.05 -17.03 4.79
C ALA A 70 4.66 -17.87 6.00
N LEU A 71 5.15 -17.50 7.18
CA LEU A 71 4.95 -18.27 8.41
C LEU A 71 4.12 -17.49 9.41
N ASN A 72 3.08 -18.13 9.95
CA ASN A 72 2.33 -17.65 11.10
C ASN A 72 2.97 -18.18 12.38
N GLN A 73 3.38 -17.30 13.29
CA GLN A 73 4.09 -17.66 14.50
C GLN A 73 3.43 -16.97 15.71
N ASP A 74 3.11 -17.71 16.78
CA ASP A 74 2.35 -17.20 17.93
C ASP A 74 3.15 -16.26 18.85
N ALA A 75 4.48 -16.40 18.86
CA ALA A 75 5.40 -15.57 19.62
C ALA A 75 6.58 -15.19 18.73
N CYS A 76 6.58 -13.95 18.27
CA CYS A 76 7.57 -13.44 17.32
C CYS A 76 8.55 -12.47 17.96
N GLU A 77 9.83 -12.60 17.59
CA GLU A 77 10.83 -11.53 17.83
C GLU A 77 10.71 -10.40 16.80
N TRP A 78 10.20 -10.71 15.61
CA TRP A 78 9.97 -9.77 14.51
C TRP A 78 8.80 -10.24 13.64
N GLY A 79 8.12 -9.32 12.98
CA GLY A 79 7.10 -9.58 11.98
C GLY A 79 7.28 -8.69 10.76
N SER A 80 6.78 -9.12 9.60
CA SER A 80 6.93 -8.37 8.34
C SER A 80 6.11 -7.08 8.31
N CYS A 81 4.98 -7.07 9.00
CA CYS A 81 4.16 -5.89 9.23
C CYS A 81 3.45 -6.01 10.58
N GLY A 82 3.55 -4.96 11.41
CA GLY A 82 2.81 -4.82 12.65
C GLY A 82 2.00 -3.52 12.67
N GLU A 83 0.81 -3.58 13.25
CA GLU A 83 0.06 -2.38 13.61
C GLU A 83 0.67 -1.77 14.87
N TRP A 84 0.76 -0.44 14.92
CA TRP A 84 1.28 0.36 16.05
C TRP A 84 2.78 0.18 16.33
N CYS A 85 3.59 1.09 15.77
CA CYS A 85 5.06 1.09 15.90
C CYS A 85 5.59 1.35 17.32
N LEU A 86 4.76 1.87 18.23
CA LEU A 86 5.16 2.15 19.62
C LEU A 86 5.18 0.91 20.51
N SER A 87 4.36 -0.09 20.17
CA SER A 87 4.36 -1.37 20.87
C SER A 87 5.39 -2.30 20.24
N LYS A 88 6.16 -3.01 21.07
CA LYS A 88 6.87 -4.19 20.59
C LYS A 88 5.84 -5.17 20.05
N THR A 89 6.12 -5.79 18.92
CA THR A 89 5.32 -6.91 18.39
C THR A 89 5.29 -8.01 19.44
N SER A 90 4.19 -8.11 20.18
CA SER A 90 3.96 -9.13 21.19
C SER A 90 2.70 -9.90 20.81
N GLY A 91 2.85 -11.19 20.52
CA GLY A 91 1.76 -12.07 20.08
C GLY A 91 1.99 -12.66 18.69
N ALA A 92 0.91 -13.16 18.11
CA ALA A 92 0.93 -13.83 16.82
C ALA A 92 1.30 -12.86 15.69
N CYS A 93 2.27 -13.23 14.85
CA CYS A 93 2.71 -12.43 13.72
C CYS A 93 2.96 -13.28 12.47
N ILE A 94 3.02 -12.61 11.32
CA ILE A 94 3.41 -13.23 10.06
C ILE A 94 4.85 -12.81 9.71
N GLN A 95 5.68 -13.81 9.40
CA GLN A 95 7.05 -13.64 8.92
C GLN A 95 7.13 -14.06 7.45
N ILE A 96 7.41 -13.10 6.58
CA ILE A 96 7.60 -13.31 5.15
C ILE A 96 9.10 -13.34 4.87
N TYR A 97 9.54 -14.42 4.23
CA TYR A 97 10.88 -14.54 3.71
C TYR A 97 10.85 -14.49 2.19
N VAL A 98 11.85 -13.83 1.63
CA VAL A 98 11.96 -13.59 0.20
C VAL A 98 13.34 -13.97 -0.31
N HIS A 99 13.36 -14.43 -1.55
CA HIS A 99 14.56 -14.56 -2.36
C HIS A 99 14.83 -13.22 -3.05
N LEU A 100 16.02 -12.68 -2.85
CA LEU A 100 16.45 -11.39 -3.37
C LEU A 100 17.32 -11.59 -4.61
N ARG A 101 16.98 -10.91 -5.71
CA ARG A 101 17.75 -10.95 -6.95
C ARG A 101 17.78 -9.60 -7.65
N MET A 102 18.77 -9.41 -8.52
CA MET A 102 18.82 -8.27 -9.44
C MET A 102 17.67 -8.32 -10.47
N ASN A 103 17.40 -7.19 -11.11
CA ASN A 103 16.43 -7.08 -12.21
C ASN A 103 16.91 -7.90 -13.41
N GLY A 104 15.97 -8.54 -14.10
CA GLY A 104 16.18 -9.23 -15.37
C GLY A 104 16.08 -8.31 -16.57
N SER A 105 15.98 -8.89 -17.76
CA SER A 105 15.89 -8.15 -19.03
C SER A 105 14.51 -7.54 -19.22
N SER A 106 14.45 -6.38 -19.88
CA SER A 106 13.18 -5.79 -20.34
C SER A 106 13.06 -5.94 -21.84
N LEU A 107 11.99 -6.59 -22.31
CA LEU A 107 11.80 -6.98 -23.70
C LEU A 107 10.63 -6.24 -24.33
N LEU A 108 10.82 -5.75 -25.54
CA LEU A 108 9.78 -5.19 -26.39
C LEU A 108 9.54 -6.12 -27.58
N PHE A 109 8.34 -6.66 -27.67
CA PHE A 109 7.90 -7.49 -28.80
C PHE A 109 7.12 -6.64 -29.81
N THR A 110 7.53 -6.66 -31.07
CA THR A 110 6.97 -5.80 -32.12
C THR A 110 6.11 -6.59 -33.12
N ASN A 111 5.21 -5.89 -33.80
CA ASN A 111 4.27 -6.44 -34.80
C ASN A 111 3.47 -7.64 -34.28
N CYS A 112 2.99 -7.52 -33.05
CA CYS A 112 2.24 -8.58 -32.39
C CYS A 112 0.79 -8.64 -32.88
N THR A 113 0.33 -9.83 -33.23
CA THR A 113 -1.04 -10.12 -33.68
C THR A 113 -1.61 -11.30 -32.90
N ASN A 114 -2.94 -11.42 -32.90
CA ASN A 114 -3.65 -12.56 -32.30
C ASN A 114 -3.23 -12.81 -30.84
N SER A 115 -3.20 -11.76 -30.02
CA SER A 115 -2.78 -11.86 -28.62
C SER A 115 -3.89 -12.46 -27.75
N ALA A 116 -3.51 -13.29 -26.80
CA ALA A 116 -4.39 -13.90 -25.82
C ALA A 116 -3.78 -13.75 -24.42
N ASN A 117 -4.59 -13.30 -23.46
CA ASN A 117 -4.20 -13.22 -22.06
C ASN A 117 -5.13 -14.11 -21.25
N LYS A 118 -4.57 -15.12 -20.59
CA LYS A 118 -5.32 -16.02 -19.71
C LYS A 118 -4.77 -15.94 -18.31
N THR A 119 -5.63 -15.62 -17.34
CA THR A 119 -5.29 -15.69 -15.91
C THR A 119 -5.76 -17.02 -15.35
N CYS A 120 -4.81 -17.81 -14.87
CA CYS A 120 -5.00 -19.12 -14.26
C CYS A 120 -5.04 -18.96 -12.73
N TYR A 121 -6.13 -18.41 -12.21
CA TYR A 121 -6.33 -18.25 -10.77
C TYR A 121 -6.26 -19.62 -10.06
N GLY A 122 -5.55 -19.70 -8.93
CA GLY A 122 -5.86 -20.71 -7.92
C GLY A 122 -6.99 -20.22 -7.00
N ILE A 123 -7.07 -20.77 -5.80
CA ILE A 123 -8.18 -20.47 -4.90
C ILE A 123 -7.86 -19.25 -4.05
N ASP A 124 -8.75 -18.26 -4.11
CA ASP A 124 -8.81 -17.19 -3.13
C ASP A 124 -9.55 -17.69 -1.88
N GLN A 125 -8.81 -18.11 -0.85
CA GLN A 125 -9.40 -18.66 0.37
C GLN A 125 -10.29 -17.67 1.14
N GLU A 126 -10.13 -16.35 0.93
CA GLU A 126 -10.93 -15.34 1.61
C GLU A 126 -12.32 -15.20 0.98
N ASN A 127 -12.36 -15.12 -0.34
CA ASN A 127 -13.59 -14.92 -1.11
C ASN A 127 -14.30 -16.23 -1.51
N ALA A 128 -13.62 -17.37 -1.41
CA ALA A 128 -14.21 -18.65 -1.75
C ALA A 128 -15.41 -18.98 -0.84
N LYS A 129 -16.46 -19.55 -1.44
CA LYS A 129 -17.66 -19.97 -0.73
C LYS A 129 -17.33 -21.05 0.30
N LYS A 130 -17.42 -20.69 1.58
CA LYS A 130 -17.21 -21.59 2.73
C LYS A 130 -18.54 -22.25 3.10
N SER A 131 -18.60 -23.57 3.05
CA SER A 131 -19.74 -24.36 3.51
C SER A 131 -19.48 -24.87 4.93
N ARG A 132 -20.37 -24.53 5.87
CA ARG A 132 -20.27 -24.95 7.27
C ARG A 132 -21.00 -26.27 7.47
N CYS A 133 -20.25 -27.35 7.63
CA CYS A 133 -20.84 -28.67 7.87
C CYS A 133 -21.56 -28.75 9.21
N ILE A 134 -21.17 -27.91 10.19
CA ILE A 134 -21.83 -27.75 11.49
C ILE A 134 -23.28 -27.25 11.35
N ALA A 135 -23.58 -26.48 10.30
CA ALA A 135 -24.90 -25.91 10.04
C ALA A 135 -25.69 -26.70 8.98
N ASP A 136 -25.36 -27.98 8.77
CA ASP A 136 -26.02 -28.87 7.78
C ASP A 136 -25.89 -28.39 6.31
N GLU A 137 -25.04 -27.41 6.01
CA GLU A 137 -24.80 -26.89 4.65
C GLU A 137 -24.08 -27.90 3.74
N CYS A 138 -23.50 -28.95 4.33
CA CYS A 138 -22.72 -29.95 3.61
C CYS A 138 -23.55 -31.09 2.96
N LYS A 139 -24.88 -31.05 3.08
CA LYS A 139 -25.79 -32.11 2.58
C LYS A 139 -25.74 -32.33 1.07
N ASN A 140 -25.42 -31.28 0.30
CA ASN A 140 -25.44 -31.31 -1.16
C ASN A 140 -24.07 -31.08 -1.81
N LEU A 141 -22.98 -31.15 -1.03
CA LEU A 141 -21.64 -30.96 -1.58
C LEU A 141 -21.33 -32.03 -2.63
N THR A 142 -20.91 -31.56 -3.80
CA THR A 142 -20.50 -32.40 -4.93
C THR A 142 -19.26 -31.77 -5.55
N GLY A 143 -18.19 -32.55 -5.68
CA GLY A 143 -16.88 -32.09 -6.10
C GLY A 143 -15.79 -32.31 -5.05
N THR A 144 -14.68 -31.59 -5.17
CA THR A 144 -13.53 -31.66 -4.27
C THR A 144 -13.55 -30.47 -3.32
N PHE A 145 -13.28 -30.72 -2.04
CA PHE A 145 -13.32 -29.71 -0.98
C PHE A 145 -12.07 -29.79 -0.11
N ASN A 146 -11.56 -28.63 0.31
CA ASN A 146 -10.56 -28.54 1.36
C ASN A 146 -11.27 -28.09 2.65
N CYS A 147 -11.22 -28.93 3.69
CA CYS A 147 -11.94 -28.69 4.93
C CYS A 147 -10.98 -28.45 6.10
N SER A 148 -11.33 -27.51 6.98
CA SER A 148 -10.64 -27.23 8.24
C SER A 148 -11.67 -27.06 9.35
N ALA A 149 -11.63 -27.93 10.37
CA ALA A 149 -12.56 -27.92 11.50
C ALA A 149 -14.05 -27.82 11.08
N GLY A 150 -14.45 -28.61 10.08
CA GLY A 150 -15.85 -28.66 9.60
C GLY A 150 -16.29 -27.50 8.72
N MET A 151 -15.39 -26.56 8.38
CA MET A 151 -15.59 -25.57 7.32
C MET A 151 -14.93 -26.05 6.04
N CYS A 152 -15.69 -26.22 4.97
CA CYS A 152 -15.22 -26.74 3.69
C CYS A 152 -15.25 -25.67 2.59
N ILE A 153 -14.16 -25.55 1.85
CA ILE A 153 -14.02 -24.67 0.70
C ILE A 153 -14.11 -25.51 -0.58
N ASN A 154 -14.96 -25.10 -1.53
CA ASN A 154 -15.06 -25.79 -2.82
C ASN A 154 -13.81 -25.50 -3.66
N ILE A 155 -13.11 -26.54 -4.08
CA ILE A 155 -11.88 -26.44 -4.87
C ILE A 155 -12.01 -27.00 -6.29
N THR A 156 -13.19 -27.52 -6.65
CA THR A 156 -13.45 -28.29 -7.88
C THR A 156 -13.19 -27.52 -9.17
N ASP A 157 -13.43 -26.21 -9.18
CA ASP A 157 -13.30 -25.39 -10.39
C ASP A 157 -11.87 -24.91 -10.62
N ALA A 158 -11.09 -24.79 -9.55
CA ALA A 158 -9.70 -24.30 -9.61
C ALA A 158 -8.67 -25.44 -9.70
N PHE A 159 -8.98 -26.64 -9.20
CA PHE A 159 -8.06 -27.76 -9.14
C PHE A 159 -8.63 -29.05 -9.70
N GLU A 160 -7.78 -29.79 -10.40
CA GLU A 160 -7.99 -31.17 -10.80
C GLU A 160 -7.08 -32.08 -9.97
N CYS A 161 -7.68 -32.86 -9.08
CA CYS A 161 -6.95 -33.75 -8.17
C CYS A 161 -7.02 -35.19 -8.66
N VAL A 162 -5.86 -35.79 -8.90
CA VAL A 162 -5.69 -37.22 -9.20
C VAL A 162 -5.26 -37.94 -7.92
N PHE A 163 -6.07 -38.90 -7.49
CA PHE A 163 -5.85 -39.67 -6.25
C PHE A 163 -6.28 -41.12 -6.40
N LYS A 164 -5.61 -42.02 -5.68
CA LYS A 164 -5.92 -43.47 -5.68
C LYS A 164 -6.53 -43.95 -4.36
N ASN A 165 -6.08 -43.39 -3.24
CA ASN A 165 -6.46 -43.83 -1.90
C ASN A 165 -7.47 -42.88 -1.28
N THR A 166 -8.61 -43.40 -0.84
CA THR A 166 -9.63 -42.63 -0.12
C THR A 166 -10.11 -43.38 1.11
N ASP A 167 -10.47 -42.62 2.15
CA ASP A 167 -11.14 -43.17 3.32
C ASP A 167 -12.55 -43.68 3.00
N PRO A 168 -13.10 -44.54 3.87
CA PRO A 168 -14.51 -44.92 3.80
C PRO A 168 -15.42 -43.69 3.74
N PRO A 169 -16.51 -43.75 2.96
CA PRO A 169 -17.42 -42.62 2.77
C PRO A 169 -18.11 -42.21 4.08
N LEU A 170 -18.01 -40.93 4.40
CA LEU A 170 -18.68 -40.26 5.49
C LEU A 170 -19.91 -39.51 4.96
N LYS A 171 -21.08 -39.72 5.56
CA LYS A 171 -22.30 -39.03 5.13
C LYS A 171 -22.53 -37.77 5.96
N CYS A 172 -22.32 -36.60 5.36
CA CYS A 172 -22.46 -35.29 6.02
C CYS A 172 -23.91 -34.78 6.11
N SER A 173 -24.88 -35.69 6.28
CA SER A 173 -26.30 -35.33 6.40
C SER A 173 -26.85 -35.66 7.79
N GLY A 174 -27.20 -34.65 8.58
CA GLY A 174 -27.92 -34.84 9.83
C GLY A 174 -29.34 -35.34 9.58
N ARG A 175 -29.65 -36.60 9.92
CA ARG A 175 -31.03 -37.05 10.14
C ARG A 175 -31.34 -37.36 11.62
N ARG A 176 -30.34 -37.40 12.51
CA ARG A 176 -30.50 -37.73 13.95
C ARG A 176 -29.39 -37.13 14.85
N GLY A 177 -29.18 -35.82 14.83
CA GLY A 177 -28.39 -35.10 15.85
C GLY A 177 -26.88 -35.38 15.94
N LYS A 178 -26.30 -36.27 15.11
CA LYS A 178 -24.85 -36.43 14.96
C LYS A 178 -24.44 -35.94 13.57
N ILE A 179 -24.00 -34.69 13.48
CA ILE A 179 -23.32 -34.19 12.28
C ILE A 179 -21.93 -34.82 12.31
N THR A 180 -21.70 -35.82 11.46
CA THR A 180 -20.45 -36.59 11.40
C THR A 180 -19.27 -35.80 10.85
N CYS A 181 -19.54 -34.64 10.24
CA CYS A 181 -18.56 -33.81 9.55
C CYS A 181 -18.22 -32.50 10.30
N ILE A 182 -18.39 -32.46 11.62
CA ILE A 182 -18.03 -31.28 12.44
C ILE A 182 -16.51 -31.10 12.52
N ASP A 183 -15.74 -32.18 12.57
CA ASP A 183 -14.29 -32.14 12.84
C ASP A 183 -13.44 -32.58 11.63
N ILE A 184 -14.02 -32.64 10.43
CA ILE A 184 -13.27 -33.08 9.25
C ILE A 184 -12.22 -32.05 8.86
N THR A 185 -11.00 -32.55 8.60
CA THR A 185 -9.85 -31.75 8.21
C THR A 185 -9.06 -32.46 7.10
N GLY A 186 -8.70 -31.69 6.07
CA GLY A 186 -7.98 -32.13 4.87
C GLY A 186 -8.81 -32.08 3.59
N LEU A 187 -8.32 -32.73 2.54
CA LEU A 187 -9.02 -32.84 1.25
C LEU A 187 -10.09 -33.95 1.25
N PHE A 188 -11.27 -33.63 0.72
CA PHE A 188 -12.39 -34.55 0.57
C PHE A 188 -12.95 -34.52 -0.85
N SER A 189 -13.29 -35.70 -1.39
CA SER A 189 -14.15 -35.82 -2.56
C SER A 189 -15.56 -36.15 -2.11
N CYS A 190 -16.51 -35.26 -2.42
CA CYS A 190 -17.90 -35.36 -2.04
C CYS A 190 -18.79 -35.63 -3.25
N ASN A 191 -19.81 -36.46 -3.07
CA ASN A 191 -20.89 -36.64 -4.03
C ASN A 191 -22.22 -36.62 -3.27
N ARG A 192 -23.04 -35.58 -3.51
CA ARG A 192 -24.35 -35.38 -2.86
C ARG A 192 -24.26 -35.54 -1.32
N GLY A 193 -23.28 -34.90 -0.71
CA GLY A 193 -23.05 -34.90 0.75
C GLY A 193 -22.46 -36.19 1.32
N THR A 194 -22.07 -37.15 0.48
CA THR A 194 -21.26 -38.30 0.88
C THR A 194 -19.80 -38.02 0.52
N CYS A 195 -18.97 -37.78 1.52
CA CYS A 195 -17.60 -37.31 1.39
C CYS A 195 -16.59 -38.38 1.77
N ARG A 196 -15.54 -38.56 0.97
CA ARG A 196 -14.41 -39.45 1.24
C ARG A 196 -13.16 -38.61 1.39
N LYS A 197 -12.40 -38.82 2.47
CA LYS A 197 -11.11 -38.14 2.63
C LYS A 197 -10.12 -38.67 1.62
N ILE A 198 -9.42 -37.78 0.92
CA ILE A 198 -8.35 -38.13 -0.01
C ILE A 198 -7.07 -38.33 0.79
N ARG A 199 -6.43 -39.50 0.66
CA ARG A 199 -5.15 -39.80 1.33
C ARG A 199 -3.98 -39.54 0.41
N THR A 200 -2.88 -39.05 0.98
CA THR A 200 -1.60 -38.98 0.29
C THR A 200 -1.13 -40.39 -0.09
N PRO A 201 -0.51 -40.58 -1.27
CA PRO A 201 -0.17 -39.56 -2.26
C PRO A 201 -1.34 -39.19 -3.19
N TYR A 202 -1.51 -37.90 -3.45
CA TYR A 202 -2.40 -37.34 -4.47
C TYR A 202 -1.68 -36.18 -5.16
N ASN A 203 -2.03 -35.89 -6.41
CA ASN A 203 -1.54 -34.73 -7.13
C ASN A 203 -2.73 -33.82 -7.48
N CYS A 204 -2.71 -32.57 -7.02
CA CYS A 204 -3.73 -31.58 -7.36
C CYS A 204 -3.09 -30.51 -8.23
N ASP A 205 -3.41 -30.55 -9.52
CA ASP A 205 -2.94 -29.56 -10.49
C ASP A 205 -3.99 -28.49 -10.71
N ARG A 206 -3.56 -27.28 -11.09
CA ARG A 206 -4.51 -26.21 -11.43
C ARG A 206 -5.31 -26.61 -12.67
N ARG A 207 -6.62 -26.45 -12.59
CA ARG A 207 -7.56 -26.67 -13.70
C ARG A 207 -7.57 -25.48 -14.66
N CYS A 208 -6.39 -25.01 -15.07
CA CYS A 208 -6.27 -24.02 -16.14
C CYS A 208 -6.03 -24.75 -17.47
N VAL A 209 -7.11 -25.36 -17.97
CA VAL A 209 -7.18 -26.00 -19.29
C VAL A 209 -7.51 -24.96 -20.36
N ASP A 210 -7.39 -25.28 -21.65
CA ASP A 210 -7.76 -24.43 -22.79
C ASP A 210 -6.93 -23.15 -22.97
N ILE A 211 -5.61 -23.21 -22.82
CA ILE A 211 -4.71 -22.11 -23.19
C ILE A 211 -4.50 -22.16 -24.72
N PRO A 212 -4.89 -21.12 -25.50
CA PRO A 212 -4.85 -21.16 -26.95
C PRO A 212 -3.43 -20.90 -27.48
N THR A 213 -2.72 -21.97 -27.80
CA THR A 213 -1.36 -21.95 -28.35
C THR A 213 -1.33 -21.95 -29.88
N ARG A 214 -2.48 -22.16 -30.53
CA ARG A 214 -2.59 -22.11 -31.99
C ARG A 214 -2.16 -20.75 -32.56
N ASN A 215 -1.27 -20.78 -33.56
CA ASN A 215 -0.71 -19.61 -34.22
C ASN A 215 -0.15 -18.59 -33.22
N LYS A 216 0.67 -19.08 -32.28
CA LYS A 216 1.42 -18.29 -31.31
C LYS A 216 2.88 -18.70 -31.39
N ASN A 217 3.77 -17.72 -31.39
CA ASN A 217 5.21 -17.94 -31.33
C ASN A 217 5.85 -17.27 -30.10
N MET A 218 5.06 -16.61 -29.26
CA MET A 218 5.50 -15.99 -28.00
C MET A 218 4.61 -16.45 -26.85
N ILE A 219 5.22 -16.96 -25.77
CA ILE A 219 4.55 -17.35 -24.53
C ILE A 219 5.29 -16.74 -23.34
N LEU A 220 4.68 -15.77 -22.67
CA LEU A 220 5.24 -15.12 -21.50
C LEU A 220 4.44 -15.47 -20.24
N LEU A 221 5.14 -15.89 -19.19
CA LEU A 221 4.56 -16.25 -17.91
C LEU A 221 4.72 -15.09 -16.92
N SER A 222 3.64 -14.58 -16.36
CA SER A 222 3.65 -13.53 -15.33
C SER A 222 2.81 -13.95 -14.13
N GLY A 223 3.46 -14.63 -13.18
CA GLY A 223 2.79 -15.18 -12.01
C GLY A 223 1.71 -16.18 -12.42
N ASP A 224 0.44 -15.85 -12.15
CA ASP A 224 -0.72 -16.67 -12.52
C ASP A 224 -1.24 -16.38 -13.95
N LYS A 225 -0.62 -15.46 -14.69
CA LYS A 225 -1.03 -15.07 -16.04
C LYS A 225 -0.14 -15.69 -17.09
N VAL A 226 -0.75 -16.15 -18.17
CA VAL A 226 -0.07 -16.57 -19.39
C VAL A 226 -0.47 -15.60 -20.50
N TYR A 227 0.52 -14.93 -21.05
CA TYR A 227 0.35 -14.05 -22.19
C TYR A 227 0.90 -14.73 -23.44
N LEU A 228 0.08 -14.87 -24.47
CA LEU A 228 0.45 -15.51 -25.73
C LEU A 228 0.22 -14.54 -26.88
N SER A 229 1.12 -14.53 -27.85
CA SER A 229 0.96 -13.70 -29.06
C SER A 229 1.73 -14.29 -30.25
N GLN A 230 1.43 -13.80 -31.45
CA GLN A 230 2.27 -13.97 -32.62
C GLN A 230 3.02 -12.67 -32.89
N CYS A 231 4.34 -12.62 -32.73
CA CYS A 231 5.16 -11.41 -32.89
C CYS A 231 6.31 -11.66 -33.87
N SER A 232 6.83 -10.61 -34.52
CA SER A 232 7.89 -10.74 -35.53
C SER A 232 9.29 -10.83 -34.91
N SER A 233 9.52 -10.07 -33.84
CA SER A 233 10.84 -9.86 -33.23
C SER A 233 10.70 -9.39 -31.79
N ALA A 234 11.76 -9.65 -31.00
CA ALA A 234 11.91 -9.17 -29.63
C ALA A 234 13.21 -8.37 -29.51
N ILE A 235 13.12 -7.19 -28.92
CA ILE A 235 14.22 -6.25 -28.74
C ILE A 235 14.42 -6.03 -27.25
N ASP A 236 15.65 -6.12 -26.78
CA ASP A 236 16.00 -5.74 -25.41
C ASP A 236 15.98 -4.20 -25.30
N MET A 237 15.22 -3.68 -24.34
CA MET A 237 14.95 -2.25 -24.21
C MET A 237 16.17 -1.45 -23.72
N GLU A 238 17.08 -2.09 -22.99
CA GLU A 238 18.27 -1.47 -22.41
C GLU A 238 19.40 -1.43 -23.45
N THR A 239 19.69 -2.57 -24.09
CA THR A 239 20.77 -2.68 -25.09
C THR A 239 20.35 -2.25 -26.49
N LYS A 240 19.04 -2.14 -26.76
CA LYS A 240 18.45 -1.86 -28.08
C LYS A 240 18.81 -2.90 -29.14
N GLN A 241 19.20 -4.10 -28.73
CA GLN A 241 19.56 -5.19 -29.63
C GLN A 241 18.37 -6.13 -29.85
N GLU A 242 18.25 -6.65 -31.06
CA GLU A 242 17.31 -7.72 -31.38
C GLU A 242 17.83 -9.02 -30.76
N VAL A 243 17.03 -9.62 -29.86
CA VAL A 243 17.41 -10.83 -29.12
C VAL A 243 16.70 -12.09 -29.62
N TRP A 244 15.62 -11.92 -30.38
CA TRP A 244 14.87 -13.02 -30.98
C TRP A 244 14.07 -12.56 -32.19
N ASN A 245 13.87 -13.46 -33.15
CA ASN A 245 13.05 -13.25 -34.33
C ASN A 245 12.26 -14.49 -34.75
N GLU A 246 11.23 -14.27 -35.57
CA GLU A 246 10.35 -15.31 -36.07
C GLU A 246 11.02 -16.25 -37.09
N ALA A 247 12.20 -15.89 -37.63
CA ALA A 247 12.84 -16.63 -38.72
C ALA A 247 13.19 -18.08 -38.39
N GLU A 248 13.40 -18.39 -37.11
CA GLU A 248 13.74 -19.75 -36.66
C GLU A 248 12.53 -20.69 -36.49
N ASP A 249 11.28 -20.23 -36.72
CA ASP A 249 10.01 -20.96 -36.46
C ASP A 249 9.93 -21.64 -35.08
N LYS A 250 10.61 -21.05 -34.09
CA LYS A 250 10.59 -21.48 -32.70
C LYS A 250 9.70 -20.58 -31.86
N VAL A 251 9.19 -21.13 -30.78
CA VAL A 251 8.37 -20.41 -29.80
C VAL A 251 9.25 -19.87 -28.69
N ILE A 252 9.26 -18.55 -28.48
CA ILE A 252 9.96 -17.92 -27.37
C ILE A 252 9.15 -18.06 -26.08
N MET A 253 9.84 -18.44 -25.00
CA MET A 253 9.28 -18.52 -23.66
C MET A 253 10.12 -17.72 -22.65
N SER A 254 9.45 -17.02 -21.73
CA SER A 254 10.14 -16.34 -20.62
C SER A 254 9.19 -16.09 -19.45
N SER A 255 9.74 -15.92 -18.24
CA SER A 255 9.00 -15.58 -17.04
C SER A 255 9.25 -14.12 -16.66
N CYS A 256 8.25 -13.25 -16.80
CA CYS A 256 8.38 -11.82 -16.59
C CYS A 256 7.55 -11.34 -15.39
N TYR A 257 8.00 -10.28 -14.71
CA TYR A 257 7.24 -9.69 -13.62
C TYR A 257 5.93 -9.06 -14.12
N ASN A 258 6.04 -8.15 -15.09
CA ASN A 258 4.91 -7.38 -15.60
C ASN A 258 4.89 -7.38 -17.13
N ILE A 259 3.70 -7.44 -17.71
CA ILE A 259 3.49 -7.46 -19.16
C ILE A 259 2.40 -6.45 -19.49
N GLN A 260 2.72 -5.50 -20.36
CA GLN A 260 1.82 -4.43 -20.77
C GLN A 260 1.76 -4.34 -22.28
N ASN A 261 0.57 -4.06 -22.81
CA ASN A 261 0.38 -3.82 -24.24
C ASN A 261 0.43 -2.31 -24.50
N THR A 262 1.43 -1.86 -25.25
CA THR A 262 1.65 -0.45 -25.60
C THR A 262 1.43 -0.24 -27.10
N SER A 263 1.47 1.01 -27.56
CA SER A 263 1.31 1.34 -28.98
C SER A 263 2.45 0.82 -29.85
N LEU A 264 3.63 0.57 -29.26
CA LEU A 264 4.81 0.04 -29.94
C LEU A 264 4.83 -1.49 -30.01
N GLY A 265 4.03 -2.16 -29.18
CA GLY A 265 3.99 -3.61 -29.09
C GLY A 265 3.74 -4.09 -27.66
N ILE A 266 4.21 -5.29 -27.35
CA ILE A 266 4.08 -5.87 -25.99
C ILE A 266 5.37 -5.61 -25.24
N GLU A 267 5.28 -4.87 -24.14
CA GLU A 267 6.39 -4.60 -23.22
C GLU A 267 6.35 -5.60 -22.07
N ALA A 268 7.43 -6.33 -21.89
CA ALA A 268 7.62 -7.30 -20.81
C ALA A 268 8.80 -6.86 -19.94
N ILE A 269 8.54 -6.64 -18.66
CA ILE A 269 9.49 -6.04 -17.71
C ILE A 269 9.98 -7.11 -16.75
N ASP A 270 11.29 -7.09 -16.47
CA ASP A 270 11.97 -8.01 -15.55
C ASP A 270 11.70 -9.48 -15.92
N CYS A 271 12.14 -9.84 -17.12
CA CYS A 271 12.09 -11.18 -17.66
C CYS A 271 13.31 -12.00 -17.23
N VAL A 272 13.06 -13.24 -16.82
CA VAL A 272 14.08 -14.23 -16.43
C VAL A 272 13.82 -15.57 -17.12
N ASN A 273 14.85 -16.40 -17.18
CA ASN A 273 14.84 -17.73 -17.79
C ASN A 273 14.35 -17.70 -19.24
N GLY A 274 14.92 -16.82 -20.07
CA GLY A 274 14.57 -16.76 -21.50
C GLY A 274 14.94 -18.06 -22.20
N SER A 275 14.03 -18.61 -22.99
CA SER A 275 14.21 -19.89 -23.67
C SER A 275 13.45 -19.98 -24.98
N VAL A 276 13.79 -20.97 -25.79
CA VAL A 276 13.09 -21.30 -27.04
C VAL A 276 12.61 -22.75 -27.02
N LEU A 277 11.43 -22.96 -27.59
CA LEU A 277 10.75 -24.24 -27.68
C LEU A 277 10.44 -24.56 -29.15
N GLU A 278 10.59 -25.83 -29.52
CA GLU A 278 10.18 -26.31 -30.84
C GLU A 278 8.65 -26.31 -30.96
N LYS A 279 8.12 -25.83 -32.08
CA LYS A 279 6.67 -25.67 -32.30
C LYS A 279 5.90 -27.00 -32.26
N THR A 280 6.57 -28.12 -32.57
CA THR A 280 6.02 -29.48 -32.55
C THR A 280 5.62 -29.96 -31.16
N GLU A 281 6.18 -29.35 -30.11
CA GLU A 281 5.86 -29.68 -28.71
C GLU A 281 4.52 -29.06 -28.25
N LEU A 282 3.93 -28.16 -29.06
CA LEU A 282 2.68 -27.49 -28.73
C LEU A 282 1.52 -27.98 -29.59
N THR A 283 0.43 -28.30 -28.92
CA THR A 283 -0.89 -28.54 -29.52
C THR A 283 -1.66 -27.23 -29.69
N ASP A 284 -2.85 -27.25 -30.30
CA ASP A 284 -3.70 -26.05 -30.46
C ASP A 284 -4.17 -25.45 -29.12
N LEU A 285 -4.42 -26.33 -28.15
CA LEU A 285 -4.81 -26.00 -26.78
C LEU A 285 -3.91 -26.76 -25.81
N THR A 286 -3.57 -26.13 -24.70
CA THR A 286 -2.74 -26.72 -23.66
C THR A 286 -3.18 -26.32 -22.25
N ASN A 287 -2.52 -26.84 -21.22
CA ASN A 287 -2.77 -26.51 -19.82
C ASN A 287 -1.56 -25.80 -19.17
N PHE A 288 -1.79 -25.12 -18.05
CA PHE A 288 -0.76 -24.31 -17.39
C PHE A 288 0.42 -25.14 -16.85
N THR A 289 0.12 -26.32 -16.28
CA THR A 289 1.14 -27.22 -15.73
C THR A 289 2.09 -27.71 -16.81
N TYR A 290 1.58 -28.11 -17.98
CA TYR A 290 2.39 -28.55 -19.10
C TYR A 290 3.20 -27.40 -19.71
N LEU A 291 2.63 -26.19 -19.84
CA LEU A 291 3.42 -25.03 -20.25
C LEU A 291 4.57 -24.72 -19.29
N SER A 292 4.32 -24.82 -17.98
CA SER A 292 5.37 -24.64 -16.97
C SER A 292 6.45 -25.72 -17.09
N TYR A 293 6.07 -26.98 -17.31
CA TYR A 293 6.99 -28.07 -17.57
C TYR A 293 7.82 -27.83 -18.85
N LEU A 294 7.18 -27.43 -19.95
CA LEU A 294 7.87 -27.12 -21.20
C LEU A 294 8.89 -26.00 -21.00
N HIS A 295 8.53 -24.95 -20.26
CA HIS A 295 9.43 -23.84 -19.97
C HIS A 295 10.67 -24.26 -19.17
N TYR A 296 10.50 -25.02 -18.08
CA TYR A 296 11.63 -25.33 -17.19
C TYR A 296 12.42 -26.59 -17.57
N ALA A 297 11.80 -27.57 -18.24
CA ALA A 297 12.40 -28.89 -18.45
C ALA A 297 12.72 -29.23 -19.92
N VAL A 298 11.98 -28.66 -20.89
CA VAL A 298 12.11 -29.04 -22.31
C VAL A 298 12.75 -27.94 -23.14
N SER A 299 12.35 -26.68 -22.91
CA SER A 299 12.83 -25.54 -23.68
C SER A 299 14.32 -25.29 -23.46
N LYS A 300 15.00 -24.81 -24.50
CA LYS A 300 16.45 -24.55 -24.47
C LYS A 300 16.69 -23.13 -23.98
N PRO A 301 17.40 -22.92 -22.85
CA PRO A 301 17.63 -21.59 -22.31
C PRO A 301 18.58 -20.78 -23.21
N ILE A 302 18.22 -19.52 -23.45
CA ILE A 302 19.01 -18.54 -24.20
C ILE A 302 19.18 -17.30 -23.33
N LYS A 303 20.39 -17.16 -22.75
CA LYS A 303 20.72 -16.05 -21.83
C LYS A 303 20.62 -14.66 -22.47
N VAL A 304 20.74 -14.58 -23.79
CA VAL A 304 20.63 -13.32 -24.56
C VAL A 304 19.19 -12.79 -24.53
N ILE A 305 18.19 -13.68 -24.48
CA ILE A 305 16.77 -13.30 -24.38
C ILE A 305 16.48 -12.80 -22.97
N ALA A 306 16.82 -13.60 -21.97
CA ALA A 306 16.73 -13.20 -20.59
C ALA A 306 17.70 -14.05 -19.74
N PRO A 307 18.35 -13.43 -18.74
CA PRO A 307 19.28 -14.12 -17.85
C PRO A 307 18.60 -15.22 -17.04
N LEU A 308 19.37 -16.22 -16.63
CA LEU A 308 18.90 -17.24 -15.70
C LEU A 308 18.70 -16.63 -14.32
N GLU A 309 17.61 -17.01 -13.64
CA GLU A 309 17.29 -16.46 -12.32
C GLU A 309 18.41 -16.71 -11.29
N GLN A 310 19.07 -17.87 -11.38
CA GLN A 310 20.19 -18.26 -10.51
C GLN A 310 21.41 -17.34 -10.65
N ASP A 311 21.64 -16.80 -11.85
CA ASP A 311 22.77 -15.91 -12.13
C ASP A 311 22.54 -14.50 -11.53
N LEU A 312 21.29 -14.15 -11.22
CA LEU A 312 20.89 -12.84 -10.67
C LEU A 312 20.71 -12.84 -9.15
N THR A 313 20.76 -14.02 -8.50
CA THR A 313 20.49 -14.16 -7.07
C THR A 313 21.53 -13.44 -6.22
N LEU A 314 21.05 -12.57 -5.32
CA LEU A 314 21.87 -11.90 -4.31
C LEU A 314 21.80 -12.61 -2.96
N SER A 315 20.60 -13.02 -2.55
CA SER A 315 20.37 -13.72 -1.29
C SER A 315 19.21 -14.70 -1.43
N ASN A 316 19.43 -15.95 -1.01
CA ASN A 316 18.40 -16.98 -1.06
C ASN A 316 17.28 -16.73 -0.05
N GLU A 317 17.58 -16.03 1.04
CA GLU A 317 16.65 -15.82 2.12
C GLU A 317 16.89 -14.48 2.83
N SER A 318 15.90 -13.61 2.73
CA SER A 318 15.89 -12.29 3.35
C SER A 318 14.54 -12.05 4.02
N ARG A 319 14.54 -11.33 5.13
CA ARG A 319 13.34 -10.94 5.86
C ARG A 319 12.69 -9.76 5.16
N LEU A 320 11.44 -9.92 4.73
CA LEU A 320 10.68 -8.82 4.15
C LEU A 320 10.03 -8.00 5.24
N MET A 321 10.21 -6.68 5.20
CA MET A 321 9.55 -5.70 6.04
C MET A 321 8.75 -4.72 5.19
N ILE A 322 7.60 -4.25 5.68
CA ILE A 322 6.82 -3.21 4.97
C ILE A 322 7.63 -1.92 4.78
N ASN A 323 8.34 -1.50 5.82
CA ASN A 323 9.24 -0.35 5.87
C ASN A 323 10.47 -0.70 6.76
N LEU A 324 11.34 0.28 7.04
CA LEU A 324 12.51 0.07 7.90
C LEU A 324 12.17 -0.38 9.35
N GLU A 325 10.99 -0.04 9.84
CA GLU A 325 10.55 -0.33 11.21
C GLU A 325 9.72 -1.62 11.31
N GLY A 326 9.19 -2.11 10.19
CA GLY A 326 8.32 -3.29 10.12
C GLY A 326 6.90 -3.03 10.63
N CYS A 327 6.44 -1.78 10.68
CA CYS A 327 5.15 -1.43 11.26
C CYS A 327 4.51 -0.20 10.61
N VAL A 328 3.21 -0.03 10.81
CA VAL A 328 2.41 1.11 10.37
C VAL A 328 1.60 1.67 11.53
N ASN A 329 1.28 2.97 11.47
CA ASN A 329 0.49 3.67 12.49
C ASN A 329 -0.87 4.13 11.95
N THR A 330 -1.31 3.58 10.81
CA THR A 330 -2.58 3.95 10.18
C THR A 330 -3.65 2.92 10.54
N LEU A 331 -4.90 3.35 10.72
CA LEU A 331 -6.04 2.46 10.93
C LEU A 331 -6.66 1.99 9.60
N GLN A 332 -5.84 1.82 8.56
CA GLN A 332 -6.29 1.56 7.19
C GLN A 332 -6.12 0.10 6.76
N ASP A 333 -5.93 -0.82 7.71
CA ASP A 333 -5.69 -2.24 7.44
C ASP A 333 -4.51 -2.47 6.46
N GLU A 334 -3.51 -1.58 6.44
CA GLU A 334 -2.38 -1.66 5.51
C GLU A 334 -1.58 -2.95 5.70
N CYS A 335 -1.41 -3.43 6.93
CA CYS A 335 -0.74 -4.71 7.16
C CYS A 335 -1.53 -5.88 6.57
N LYS A 336 -2.85 -5.86 6.63
CA LYS A 336 -3.67 -6.92 6.05
C LYS A 336 -3.51 -6.97 4.54
N GLU A 337 -3.56 -5.80 3.88
CA GLU A 337 -3.35 -5.71 2.43
C GLU A 337 -1.92 -6.12 2.05
N PHE A 338 -0.92 -5.66 2.79
CA PHE A 338 0.47 -6.05 2.62
C PHE A 338 0.67 -7.57 2.70
N LEU A 339 0.15 -8.21 3.74
CA LEU A 339 0.28 -9.65 3.92
C LEU A 339 -0.45 -10.43 2.81
N LYS A 340 -1.57 -9.91 2.31
CA LYS A 340 -2.31 -10.49 1.19
C LYS A 340 -1.56 -10.40 -0.13
N GLU A 341 -0.89 -9.28 -0.39
CA GLU A 341 -0.16 -9.05 -1.63
C GLU A 341 1.19 -9.81 -1.64
N PHE A 342 1.97 -9.64 -0.57
CA PHE A 342 3.35 -10.12 -0.50
C PHE A 342 3.48 -11.50 0.16
N GLY A 343 2.47 -11.99 0.88
CA GLY A 343 2.53 -13.27 1.59
C GLY A 343 2.32 -14.52 0.73
N LYS A 344 2.15 -14.38 -0.59
CA LYS A 344 1.91 -15.52 -1.48
C LYS A 344 3.20 -16.31 -1.71
N ASP A 345 3.36 -17.43 -1.02
CA ASP A 345 4.53 -18.33 -1.11
C ASP A 345 4.34 -19.52 -2.06
N GLY A 346 3.13 -19.67 -2.61
CA GLY A 346 2.76 -20.72 -3.55
C GLY A 346 2.31 -22.03 -2.92
N THR A 347 2.14 -22.08 -1.59
CA THR A 347 1.55 -23.23 -0.88
C THR A 347 0.10 -23.51 -1.30
N ASP A 348 -0.65 -22.46 -1.62
CA ASP A 348 -2.01 -22.54 -2.17
C ASP A 348 -2.06 -22.92 -3.66
N HIS A 349 -0.96 -23.47 -4.17
CA HIS A 349 -0.66 -23.69 -5.58
C HIS A 349 -0.73 -22.43 -6.44
N ASN A 350 -0.96 -21.23 -5.90
CA ASN A 350 -0.83 -19.94 -6.59
C ASN A 350 0.63 -19.62 -6.94
N ALA A 351 0.89 -18.67 -7.83
CA ALA A 351 2.24 -18.26 -8.13
C ALA A 351 2.81 -17.49 -6.94
N ARG A 352 4.11 -17.64 -6.70
CA ARG A 352 4.82 -16.84 -5.71
C ARG A 352 4.70 -15.36 -6.04
N ALA A 353 4.50 -14.54 -5.03
CA ALA A 353 4.53 -13.09 -5.20
C ALA A 353 5.93 -12.67 -5.66
N ARG A 354 6.00 -11.96 -6.78
CA ARG A 354 7.19 -11.25 -7.27
C ARG A 354 6.90 -9.77 -7.26
N PHE A 355 7.82 -8.96 -6.76
CA PHE A 355 7.60 -7.53 -6.60
C PHE A 355 8.92 -6.77 -6.43
N PRO A 356 8.95 -5.47 -6.76
CA PRO A 356 10.09 -4.62 -6.49
C PRO A 356 10.28 -4.43 -4.97
N CYS A 357 11.53 -4.50 -4.52
CA CYS A 357 11.92 -4.33 -3.13
C CYS A 357 13.28 -3.64 -3.04
N TYR A 358 13.60 -3.14 -1.86
CA TYR A 358 14.80 -2.35 -1.59
C TYR A 358 15.67 -3.04 -0.54
N TYR A 359 16.98 -2.91 -0.68
CA TYR A 359 17.94 -3.55 0.20
C TYR A 359 19.15 -2.66 0.44
N SER A 360 19.86 -2.93 1.54
CA SER A 360 21.15 -2.32 1.81
C SER A 360 22.27 -3.30 1.45
N LYS A 361 23.29 -2.82 0.72
CA LYS A 361 24.49 -3.64 0.41
C LYS A 361 25.21 -4.14 1.67
N SER A 362 25.05 -3.45 2.80
CA SER A 362 25.62 -3.83 4.09
C SER A 362 24.79 -4.88 4.86
N LYS A 363 23.49 -5.01 4.56
CA LYS A 363 22.53 -5.84 5.31
C LYS A 363 21.52 -6.49 4.36
N MET A 364 21.97 -7.51 3.62
CA MET A 364 21.11 -8.23 2.66
C MET A 364 20.08 -9.16 3.34
N GLN A 365 20.22 -9.45 4.64
CA GLN A 365 19.28 -10.30 5.38
C GLN A 365 17.92 -9.63 5.64
N GLN A 366 17.79 -8.32 5.44
CA GLN A 366 16.55 -7.58 5.61
C GLN A 366 16.32 -6.72 4.38
N VAL A 367 15.11 -6.80 3.83
CA VAL A 367 14.68 -6.04 2.67
C VAL A 367 13.35 -5.37 2.96
N VAL A 368 13.09 -4.27 2.27
CA VAL A 368 11.96 -3.39 2.52
C VAL A 368 11.11 -3.29 1.27
N ALA A 369 9.79 -3.41 1.40
CA ALA A 369 8.87 -3.26 0.27
C ALA A 369 8.64 -1.80 -0.13
N ARG A 370 8.49 -0.90 0.86
CA ARG A 370 8.24 0.53 0.64
C ARG A 370 9.43 1.35 1.11
N PHE A 371 10.16 1.94 0.17
CA PHE A 371 11.23 2.87 0.46
C PHE A 371 11.19 4.01 -0.56
N ASP A 372 11.09 5.24 -0.07
CA ASP A 372 11.11 6.46 -0.87
C ASP A 372 11.80 7.56 -0.05
N LEU A 373 13.04 7.85 -0.41
CA LEU A 373 13.85 8.85 0.30
C LEU A 373 13.38 10.27 -0.01
N GLU A 374 12.95 10.55 -1.24
CA GLU A 374 12.53 11.89 -1.67
C GLU A 374 11.28 12.33 -0.91
N THR A 375 10.27 11.46 -0.84
CA THR A 375 9.06 11.72 -0.07
C THR A 375 9.38 11.86 1.41
N THR A 376 10.23 10.98 1.96
CA THR A 376 10.67 11.05 3.36
C THR A 376 11.38 12.37 3.66
N TYR A 377 12.26 12.83 2.77
CA TYR A 377 12.97 14.10 2.90
C TYR A 377 12.04 15.30 2.85
N ARG A 378 11.08 15.31 1.92
CA ARG A 378 10.08 16.38 1.83
C ARG A 378 9.20 16.44 3.09
N GLN A 379 8.75 15.30 3.59
CA GLN A 379 7.99 15.21 4.84
C GLN A 379 8.82 15.68 6.04
N PHE A 380 10.11 15.32 6.08
CA PHE A 380 11.05 15.78 7.10
C PHE A 380 11.20 17.30 7.11
N ILE A 381 11.40 17.94 5.94
CA ILE A 381 11.49 19.39 5.82
C ILE A 381 10.23 20.05 6.38
N VAL A 382 9.06 19.65 5.90
CA VAL A 382 7.79 20.27 6.32
C VAL A 382 7.55 20.05 7.82
N GLY A 383 7.73 18.81 8.29
CA GLY A 383 7.52 18.44 9.68
C GLY A 383 8.51 19.10 10.65
N PHE A 384 9.71 19.46 10.19
CA PHE A 384 10.70 20.14 11.03
C PHE A 384 10.55 21.66 11.00
N PHE A 385 10.49 22.26 9.81
CA PHE A 385 10.53 23.72 9.68
C PHE A 385 9.22 24.39 10.08
N VAL A 386 8.06 23.84 9.74
CA VAL A 386 6.77 24.50 10.02
C VAL A 386 6.53 24.67 11.52
N PRO A 387 6.62 23.62 12.37
CA PRO A 387 6.43 23.79 13.81
C PRO A 387 7.51 24.68 14.45
N THR A 388 8.76 24.57 13.99
CA THR A 388 9.88 25.36 14.52
C THR A 388 9.73 26.84 14.24
N ILE A 389 9.31 27.22 13.02
CA ILE A 389 9.05 28.61 12.66
C ILE A 389 7.86 29.15 13.46
N LEU A 390 6.76 28.41 13.54
CA LEU A 390 5.58 28.81 14.33
C LEU A 390 5.92 28.99 15.81
N PHE A 391 6.74 28.11 16.38
CA PHE A 391 7.24 28.21 17.74
C PHE A 391 8.08 29.46 17.94
N ALA A 392 9.07 29.70 17.07
CA ALA A 392 9.97 30.84 17.16
C ALA A 392 9.23 32.17 17.01
N VAL A 393 8.35 32.29 16.01
CA VAL A 393 7.54 33.50 15.78
C VAL A 393 6.63 33.76 16.98
N SER A 394 5.93 32.74 17.48
CA SER A 394 5.04 32.89 18.65
C SER A 394 5.81 33.28 19.92
N CYS A 395 7.00 32.72 20.11
CA CYS A 395 7.87 33.06 21.24
C CYS A 395 8.33 34.53 21.17
N VAL A 396 8.81 34.97 20.00
CA VAL A 396 9.26 36.35 19.78
C VAL A 396 8.11 37.35 19.97
N THR A 397 6.91 37.05 19.44
CA THR A 397 5.75 37.93 19.61
C THR A 397 5.29 38.01 21.06
N LEU A 398 5.32 36.90 21.81
CA LEU A 398 4.98 36.91 23.24
C LEU A 398 5.99 37.70 24.08
N ILE A 399 7.29 37.57 23.79
CA ILE A 399 8.35 38.37 24.44
C ILE A 399 8.15 39.86 24.13
N PHE A 400 7.82 40.19 22.88
CA PHE A 400 7.54 41.56 22.47
C PHE A 400 6.32 42.11 23.22
N CYS A 401 5.19 41.39 23.21
CA CYS A 401 3.98 41.75 23.94
C CYS A 401 4.24 41.95 25.44
N GLN A 402 5.05 41.08 26.07
CA GLN A 402 5.42 41.23 27.48
C GLN A 402 6.21 42.51 27.75
N ARG A 403 7.05 42.96 26.81
CA ARG A 403 7.84 44.19 26.98
C ARG A 403 7.07 45.46 26.63
N THR A 404 6.12 45.39 25.70
CA THR A 404 5.41 46.57 25.20
C THR A 404 4.06 46.80 25.85
N ILE A 405 3.41 45.78 26.42
CA ILE A 405 2.08 45.93 27.01
C ILE A 405 2.23 46.23 28.51
N GLN A 406 1.70 47.36 28.93
CA GLN A 406 1.53 47.69 30.35
C GLN A 406 0.05 47.74 30.69
N VAL A 407 -0.27 47.36 31.92
CA VAL A 407 -1.61 47.52 32.50
C VAL A 407 -1.60 48.88 33.18
N GLY A 408 -2.41 49.80 32.67
CA GLY A 408 -2.59 51.11 33.30
C GLY A 408 -3.39 51.00 34.61
N ASP A 409 -3.42 52.07 35.39
CA ASP A 409 -4.20 52.14 36.64
C ASP A 409 -5.72 51.96 36.43
N ASP A 410 -6.19 52.05 35.18
CA ASP A 410 -7.56 51.76 34.73
C ASP A 410 -7.81 50.28 34.37
N ALA A 411 -6.86 49.39 34.70
CA ALA A 411 -6.87 47.95 34.37
C ALA A 411 -7.02 47.64 32.87
N LYS A 412 -6.75 48.61 31.98
CA LYS A 412 -6.75 48.43 30.52
C LYS A 412 -5.33 48.16 30.01
N MET A 413 -5.20 47.22 29.07
CA MET A 413 -3.94 46.93 28.39
C MET A 413 -3.66 47.97 27.30
N ARG A 414 -2.47 48.57 27.30
CA ARG A 414 -2.04 49.55 26.29
C ARG A 414 -0.62 49.24 25.81
N PHE A 415 -0.36 49.50 24.53
CA PHE A 415 1.00 49.46 23.98
C PHE A 415 1.76 50.71 24.40
N VAL A 416 2.84 50.53 25.16
CA VAL A 416 3.83 51.56 25.44
C VAL A 416 4.93 51.42 24.39
N GLY A 417 4.74 52.10 23.26
CA GLY A 417 5.81 52.29 22.30
C GLY A 417 6.89 53.19 22.92
N CYS A 418 8.16 52.83 22.75
CA CYS A 418 9.27 53.76 23.00
C CYS A 418 9.21 54.92 22.01
N GLY A 419 8.36 55.91 22.29
CA GLY A 419 8.09 57.04 21.42
C GLY A 419 6.78 57.72 21.79
N ASP A 420 6.71 58.29 23.00
CA ASP A 420 6.43 59.72 23.18
C ASP A 420 6.26 60.06 24.66
N LYS A 421 7.17 60.91 25.13
CA LYS A 421 6.93 61.72 26.32
C LYS A 421 5.88 62.76 25.91
N ASN A 422 4.64 62.60 26.38
CA ASN A 422 3.84 63.65 27.04
C ASN A 422 2.37 63.20 27.16
N PRO A 423 1.77 63.21 28.36
CA PRO A 423 0.34 63.00 28.52
C PRO A 423 -0.40 64.29 28.17
N VAL A 424 -1.11 64.32 27.03
CA VAL A 424 -2.11 65.36 26.79
C VAL A 424 -3.40 64.94 27.49
N VAL A 425 -3.61 65.53 28.65
CA VAL A 425 -4.88 65.54 29.39
C VAL A 425 -5.91 66.28 28.53
N ALA A 426 -6.89 65.55 27.99
CA ALA A 426 -8.04 66.15 27.33
C ALA A 426 -9.07 66.54 28.40
N ASN A 427 -9.03 67.81 28.84
CA ASN A 427 -10.06 68.40 29.69
C ASN A 427 -11.29 68.78 28.84
N GLY A 428 -12.46 68.30 29.25
CA GLY A 428 -13.75 68.69 28.70
C GLY A 428 -14.12 70.12 29.07
N GLY A 429 -14.93 70.76 28.22
CA GLY A 429 -15.49 72.09 28.48
C GLY A 429 -16.45 72.51 27.37
N ALA A 430 -17.73 72.31 27.64
CA ALA A 430 -18.87 72.59 26.77
C ALA A 430 -19.05 74.08 26.41
N LYS A 431 -19.60 74.36 25.22
CA LYS A 431 -20.53 75.47 24.98
C LYS A 431 -21.60 75.07 23.95
N ASN A 432 -22.84 74.97 24.41
CA ASN A 432 -24.06 74.99 23.62
C ASN A 432 -24.27 76.38 23.00
N GLN A 433 -24.79 76.44 21.76
CA GLN A 433 -26.09 77.03 21.45
C GLN A 433 -26.46 76.91 19.95
N ASP A 434 -27.57 76.20 19.71
CA ASP A 434 -28.70 76.51 18.84
C ASP A 434 -28.50 76.95 17.38
N LYS A 435 -28.97 76.13 16.42
CA LYS A 435 -30.31 76.28 15.80
C LYS A 435 -30.52 75.28 14.67
N ALA A 436 -31.68 74.63 14.68
CA ALA A 436 -32.24 73.86 13.57
C ALA A 436 -33.16 74.74 12.71
N ASN A 437 -33.11 74.58 11.39
CA ASN A 437 -34.24 74.65 10.43
C ASN A 437 -33.70 74.28 9.03
N SER A 438 -34.20 73.23 8.36
CA SER A 438 -35.41 73.15 7.53
C SER A 438 -35.19 73.53 6.05
N GLY A 439 -35.71 72.69 5.14
CA GLY A 439 -35.83 72.93 3.69
C GLY A 439 -34.75 72.22 2.88
N ASP A 440 -35.01 71.10 2.22
CA ASP A 440 -35.77 70.92 0.97
C ASP A 440 -34.96 71.27 -0.30
N GLY A 441 -35.08 70.43 -1.32
CA GLY A 441 -34.77 70.77 -2.72
C GLY A 441 -33.39 70.42 -3.29
N GLY A 442 -33.35 69.31 -4.03
CA GLY A 442 -32.98 69.34 -5.46
C GLY A 442 -31.52 69.47 -5.90
N GLY A 443 -31.03 68.41 -6.54
CA GLY A 443 -30.52 68.50 -7.93
C GLY A 443 -29.05 68.83 -8.18
N GLY A 444 -28.33 67.86 -8.75
CA GLY A 444 -27.63 68.04 -10.02
C GLY A 444 -26.13 68.31 -10.03
N GLY A 445 -25.42 67.48 -10.81
CA GLY A 445 -24.19 67.81 -11.57
C GLY A 445 -22.88 67.74 -10.79
N ASP A 446 -22.05 66.73 -11.08
CA ASP A 446 -20.86 66.83 -11.96
C ASP A 446 -19.68 67.56 -11.28
N SER A 447 -18.42 67.19 -11.39
CA SER A 447 -17.67 66.06 -11.95
C SER A 447 -16.18 66.44 -11.76
N VAL A 448 -15.27 65.50 -11.98
CA VAL A 448 -13.85 65.70 -12.35
C VAL A 448 -12.79 65.83 -11.22
N MET A 449 -12.02 64.73 -11.10
CA MET A 449 -10.56 64.58 -11.17
C MET A 449 -9.65 65.61 -10.49
N ALA A 450 -8.68 65.13 -9.71
CA ALA A 450 -7.31 64.89 -10.19
C ALA A 450 -6.32 64.69 -9.02
N LEU A 451 -5.43 63.71 -9.23
CA LEU A 451 -4.18 63.37 -8.52
C LEU A 451 -4.30 62.51 -7.25
#